data_AF-A0A1H7Z6J7-F1
#
_entry.id   AF-A0A1H7Z6J7-F1
#
_cell.length_a   1.000
_cell.length_b   1.000
_cell.length_c   1.000
_cell.angle_alpha   90.00
_cell.angle_beta   90.00
_cell.angle_gamma   90.00
#
_symmetry.space_group_name_H-M   'P 1'
#
loop_
_entity.id
_entity.type
_entity.pdbx_description
1 polymer ?
#
loop_
_entity_poly.entity_id
_entity_poly.type
_entity_poly.pdbx_seq_one_letter_code
_entity_poly.pdbx_strand_id
1 'polypeptide(L)'
;MITAVFIYTGSDIRTAHVEEAPLLVERDGLQFSLQAPPRVPQPNPLTSEPVAVYALDDETEEEFQDLFELAQKNEPLLRLKY
;
A
#
# COMPACT_ATOMS: atom_id res chain seq x y z
N MET A 1 -4.77 -14.10 -2.17
CA MET A 1 -5.40 -12.78 -2.29
C MET A 1 -4.50 -11.79 -1.58
N ILE A 2 -4.10 -10.73 -2.26
CA ILE A 2 -3.19 -9.70 -1.77
C ILE A 2 -4.03 -8.45 -1.51
N THR A 3 -3.84 -7.83 -0.36
CA THR A 3 -4.43 -6.53 -0.04
C THR A 3 -3.51 -5.44 -0.58
N ALA A 4 -3.88 -4.84 -1.71
CA ALA A 4 -3.21 -3.69 -2.28
C ALA A 4 -3.72 -2.40 -1.61
N VAL A 5 -2.81 -1.66 -0.99
CA VAL A 5 -3.07 -0.37 -0.37
C VAL A 5 -2.62 0.72 -1.33
N PHE A 6 -3.57 1.47 -1.87
CA PHE A 6 -3.34 2.62 -2.75
C PHE A 6 -3.37 3.90 -1.93
N ILE A 7 -2.24 4.59 -1.86
CA ILE A 7 -2.11 5.86 -1.16
C ILE A 7 -2.29 6.96 -2.20
N TYR A 8 -3.43 7.67 -2.16
CA TYR A 8 -3.71 8.81 -3.03
C TYR A 8 -3.16 10.09 -2.40
N THR A 9 -3.34 10.23 -1.09
CA THR A 9 -2.78 11.30 -0.25
C THR A 9 -2.59 10.75 1.17
N GLY A 10 -1.94 11.49 2.08
CA GLY A 10 -1.60 10.95 3.40
C GLY A 10 -2.83 10.63 4.27
N SER A 11 -3.99 11.17 3.88
CA SER A 11 -5.28 10.93 4.52
C SER A 11 -6.24 10.10 3.66
N ASP A 12 -6.04 10.04 2.34
CA ASP A 12 -6.90 9.29 1.41
C ASP A 12 -6.19 8.01 0.96
N ILE A 13 -6.56 6.91 1.62
CA ILE A 13 -5.98 5.59 1.43
C ILE A 13 -7.10 4.65 1.05
N ARG A 14 -6.92 3.90 -0.03
CA ARG A 14 -7.90 2.91 -0.48
C ARG A 14 -7.27 1.54 -0.52
N THR A 15 -7.98 0.54 -0.01
CA THR A 15 -7.57 -0.85 -0.11
C THR A 15 -8.33 -1.55 -1.20
N ALA A 16 -7.69 -2.47 -1.91
CA ALA A 16 -8.33 -3.38 -2.83
C ALA A 16 -7.71 -4.77 -2.74
N HIS A 17 -8.51 -5.79 -2.99
CA HIS A 17 -8.03 -7.16 -3.04
C HIS A 17 -7.67 -7.52 -4.48
N VAL A 18 -6.42 -7.88 -4.71
CA VAL A 18 -5.88 -8.27 -6.01
C VAL A 18 -5.31 -9.68 -5.94
N GLU A 19 -5.31 -10.40 -7.05
CA GLU A 19 -4.70 -11.73 -7.12
C GLU A 19 -3.18 -11.64 -7.22
N GLU A 20 -2.69 -10.61 -7.92
CA GLU A 20 -1.28 -10.33 -8.16
C GLU A 20 -0.97 -8.87 -7.84
N ALA A 21 0.27 -8.58 -7.42
CA ALA A 21 0.75 -7.23 -7.17
C ALA A 21 1.70 -6.79 -8.31
N PRO A 22 1.16 -6.36 -9.47
CA PRO A 22 1.97 -5.87 -10.58
C PRO A 22 2.72 -4.59 -10.17
N LEU A 23 3.85 -4.31 -10.84
CA LEU A 23 4.70 -3.16 -10.52
C LEU A 23 4.03 -1.81 -10.81
N LEU A 24 3.10 -1.77 -11.75
CA LEU A 24 2.35 -0.59 -12.16
C LEU A 24 0.88 -0.94 -12.31
N VAL A 25 0.01 -0.10 -11.77
CA VAL A 25 -1.45 -0.23 -11.83
C VAL A 25 -2.05 1.11 -12.21
N GLU A 26 -2.89 1.15 -13.23
CA GLU A 26 -3.71 2.33 -13.50
C GLU A 26 -5.04 2.22 -12.74
N ARG A 27 -5.39 3.25 -11.98
CA ARG A 27 -6.62 3.31 -11.21
C ARG A 27 -7.16 4.73 -11.13
N ASP A 28 -8.47 4.88 -11.37
CA ASP A 28 -9.13 6.19 -11.33
C ASP A 28 -8.48 7.24 -12.28
N GLY A 29 -7.83 6.78 -13.36
CA GLY A 29 -7.10 7.63 -14.31
C GLY A 29 -5.70 8.06 -13.83
N LEU A 30 -5.21 7.50 -12.73
CA LEU A 30 -3.89 7.76 -12.16
C LEU A 30 -3.03 6.50 -12.23
N GLN A 31 -1.74 6.66 -12.52
CA GLN A 31 -0.79 5.55 -12.45
C GLN A 31 -0.23 5.42 -11.05
N PHE A 32 -0.27 4.19 -10.55
CA PHE A 32 0.29 3.80 -9.28
C PHE A 32 1.44 2.83 -9.49
N SER A 33 2.55 3.11 -8.82
CA SER A 33 3.73 2.25 -8.80
C SER A 33 3.83 1.51 -7.48
N LEU A 34 4.30 0.26 -7.56
CA LEU A 34 4.49 -0.61 -6.41
C LEU A 34 5.70 -0.11 -5.61
N GLN A 35 5.43 0.52 -4.47
CA GLN A 35 6.46 1.04 -3.58
C GLN A 35 6.93 -0.01 -2.58
N ALA A 36 6.02 -0.88 -2.11
CA ALA A 36 6.39 -2.00 -1.26
C ALA A 36 5.78 -3.31 -1.77
N PRO A 37 6.61 -4.34 -2.04
CA PRO A 37 6.11 -5.63 -2.49
C PRO A 37 5.23 -6.29 -1.43
N PRO A 38 4.33 -7.21 -1.85
CA PRO A 38 3.44 -7.92 -0.95
C PRO A 38 4.21 -8.63 0.17
N ARG A 39 4.09 -8.14 1.40
CA ARG A 39 4.70 -8.77 2.59
C ARG A 39 3.61 -9.38 3.45
N VAL A 40 3.85 -10.62 3.90
CA VAL A 40 2.93 -11.32 4.80
C VAL A 40 3.25 -10.89 6.23
N PRO A 41 2.29 -10.36 6.99
CA PRO A 41 2.50 -10.07 8.40
C PRO A 41 2.66 -11.37 9.21
N GLN A 42 3.80 -11.53 9.90
CA GLN A 42 4.05 -12.66 10.82
C GLN A 42 3.64 -12.32 12.26
N PRO A 43 3.35 -13.33 13.10
CA PRO A 43 2.18 -14.19 13.06
C PRO A 43 1.01 -13.49 13.78
N ASN A 44 0.28 -12.60 13.09
CA ASN A 44 -0.96 -12.06 13.64
C ASN A 44 -2.14 -12.87 13.03
N PRO A 45 -2.86 -13.69 13.81
CA PRO A 45 -3.90 -14.59 13.28
C PRO A 45 -5.12 -13.86 12.69
N LEU A 46 -5.18 -12.53 12.79
CA LEU A 46 -6.24 -11.69 12.25
C LEU A 46 -5.98 -11.24 10.79
N THR A 47 -4.74 -11.30 10.30
CA THR A 47 -4.39 -10.86 8.95
C THR A 47 -3.40 -11.84 8.34
N SER A 48 -3.88 -12.84 7.61
CA SER A 48 -3.02 -13.77 6.84
C SER A 48 -2.85 -13.36 5.38
N GLU A 49 -3.33 -12.17 5.00
CA GLU A 49 -3.28 -11.69 3.63
C GLU A 49 -2.02 -10.86 3.40
N PRO A 50 -1.21 -11.18 2.38
CA PRO A 50 -0.08 -10.34 1.97
C PRO A 50 -0.55 -8.91 1.66
N VAL A 51 0.19 -7.91 2.12
CA VAL A 51 -0.12 -6.50 1.90
C VAL A 51 0.90 -5.88 0.96
N ALA A 52 0.44 -5.33 -0.16
CA ALA A 52 1.23 -4.59 -1.13
C ALA A 52 0.90 -3.09 -1.05
N VAL A 53 1.89 -2.21 -1.24
CA VAL A 53 1.71 -0.76 -1.11
C VAL A 53 2.01 -0.08 -2.43
N TYR A 54 1.06 0.74 -2.86
CA TYR A 54 1.05 1.49 -4.09
C TYR A 54 0.95 2.98 -3.80
N ALA A 55 1.73 3.78 -4.51
CA ALA A 55 1.65 5.24 -4.50
C ALA A 55 1.64 5.77 -5.93
N LEU A 56 1.27 7.03 -6.12
CA LEU A 56 1.27 7.64 -7.45
C LEU A 56 2.68 7.61 -8.04
N ASP A 57 2.78 7.27 -9.32
CA ASP A 57 4.07 7.17 -10.03
C ASP A 57 4.76 8.54 -10.18
N ASP A 58 3.98 9.62 -10.13
CA ASP A 58 4.46 11.01 -10.22
C ASP A 58 5.08 11.50 -8.90
N GLU A 59 4.90 10.77 -7.79
CA GLU A 59 5.43 11.15 -6.48
C GLU A 59 6.91 10.79 -6.34
N THR A 60 7.68 11.70 -5.73
CA THR A 60 9.07 11.42 -5.36
C THR A 60 9.17 10.50 -4.14
N GLU A 61 10.36 9.93 -3.91
CA GLU A 61 10.61 9.06 -2.74
C GLU A 61 10.39 9.80 -1.41
N GLU A 62 10.73 11.09 -1.32
CA GLU A 62 10.50 11.90 -0.12
C GLU A 62 9.01 12.12 0.15
N GLU A 63 8.24 12.47 -0.88
CA GLU A 63 6.78 12.62 -0.76
C GLU A 63 6.12 11.30 -0.39
N PHE A 64 6.53 10.21 -1.03
CA PHE A 64 6.07 8.87 -0.67
C PHE A 64 6.38 8.55 0.80
N GLN A 65 7.57 8.86 1.30
CA GLN A 65 7.95 8.57 2.68
C GLN A 65 7.04 9.30 3.67
N ASP A 66 6.76 10.59 3.43
CA ASP A 66 5.82 11.38 4.23
C ASP A 66 4.40 10.81 4.17
N LEU A 67 3.93 10.46 2.97
CA LEU A 67 2.63 9.82 2.75
C LEU A 67 2.54 8.46 3.45
N PHE A 68 3.60 7.66 3.39
CA PHE A 68 3.68 6.32 3.96
C PHE A 68 3.68 6.37 5.48
N GLU A 69 4.38 7.34 6.09
CA GLU A 69 4.32 7.56 7.53
C GLU A 69 2.92 8.00 7.99
N LEU A 70 2.25 8.86 7.22
CA LEU A 70 0.87 9.25 7.49
C LEU A 70 -0.08 8.06 7.31
N ALA A 71 0.14 7.27 6.28
CA ALA A 71 -0.63 6.08 5.99
C ALA A 71 -0.46 5.02 7.08
N GLN A 72 0.73 4.81 7.64
CA GLN A 72 0.95 3.96 8.81
C GLN A 72 0.19 4.41 10.06
N LYS A 73 -0.08 5.71 10.20
CA LYS A 73 -0.88 6.23 11.32
C LYS A 73 -2.37 5.97 11.13
N ASN A 74 -2.85 6.07 9.88
CA ASN A 74 -4.26 5.94 9.53
C ASN A 74 -4.69 4.50 9.24
N GLU A 75 -3.76 3.68 8.73
CA GLU A 75 -4.01 2.33 8.24
C GLU A 75 -3.17 1.34 9.10
N PRO A 76 -3.83 0.56 9.98
CA PRO A 76 -3.13 -0.33 10.89
C PRO A 76 -2.51 -1.56 10.21
N LEU A 77 -2.90 -1.93 8.98
CA LEU A 77 -2.25 -3.00 8.21
C LEU A 77 -0.82 -2.61 7.78
N LEU A 78 -0.56 -1.33 7.50
CA LEU A 78 0.78 -0.81 7.21
C LEU A 78 1.68 -0.77 8.45
N ARG A 79 1.06 -0.65 9.63
CA ARG A 79 1.75 -0.63 10.94
C ARG A 79 2.05 -2.03 11.48
N LEU A 80 1.66 -3.10 10.77
CA LEU A 80 2.03 -4.46 11.14
C LEU A 80 3.55 -4.55 11.14
N LYS A 81 4.14 -4.64 12.34
CA LYS A 81 5.57 -4.89 12.52
C LYS A 81 5.91 -6.19 11.77
N TYR A 82 6.69 -6.05 10.71
CA TYR A 82 7.28 -7.16 9.95
C TYR A 82 8.46 -7.76 10.72
#